data_AF-A0A537HPR5-F1
#
_entry.id   AF-A0A537HPR5-F1
#
_cell.length_a   1.000
_cell.length_b   1.000
_cell.length_c   1.000
_cell.angle_alpha   90.00
_cell.angle_beta   90.00
_cell.angle_gamma   90.00
#
_symmetry.space_group_name_H-M   'P 1'
#
loop_
_entity.id
_entity.type
_entity.pdbx_description
1 polymer ?
#
loop_
_entity_poly.entity_id
_entity_poly.type
_entity_poly.pdbx_seq_one_letter_code
_entity_poly.pdbx_strand_id
1 'polypeptide(L)'
;MSHPELDRKRSKSFLIVEQKHVMNKYLNRTCMDKGRQLKWSRKRVLVTGGAGFLGSALVRRLKEMSAEIIVLDDLSTGDRGLVKGLADEFVQDKVTLESLSKITDPDIIFHLGAPSSIILFDKNRDALKDTVGGMKAVLDYCASTHVQKL
;
A
#
# COMPACT_ATOMS: atom_id res chain seq x y z
N MET A 1 27.47 45.19 -43.77
CA MET A 1 27.54 43.71 -43.68
C MET A 1 26.81 43.27 -42.42
N SER A 2 25.56 42.85 -42.56
CA SER A 2 24.70 42.37 -41.46
C SER A 2 25.02 40.90 -41.18
N HIS A 3 25.48 40.59 -39.97
CA HIS A 3 25.71 39.22 -39.51
C HIS A 3 24.35 38.52 -39.18
N PRO A 4 24.02 37.38 -39.81
CA PRO A 4 22.74 36.68 -39.63
C PRO A 4 22.76 35.62 -38.49
N GLU A 5 23.59 35.78 -37.46
CA GLU A 5 23.76 34.75 -36.40
C GLU A 5 22.97 35.01 -35.10
N LEU A 6 22.32 36.17 -34.95
CA LEU A 6 21.64 36.56 -33.70
C LEU A 6 20.17 36.09 -33.61
N ASP A 7 19.58 35.60 -34.70
CA ASP A 7 18.15 35.22 -34.73
C ASP A 7 17.91 33.73 -34.39
N ARG A 8 18.89 32.84 -34.61
CA ARG A 8 18.75 31.40 -34.28
C ARG A 8 18.84 31.07 -32.79
N LYS A 9 19.44 31.95 -31.96
CA LYS A 9 19.61 31.69 -30.51
C LYS A 9 18.38 32.06 -29.68
N ARG A 10 17.48 32.93 -30.17
CA ARG A 10 16.22 33.27 -29.47
C ARG A 10 15.14 32.18 -29.63
N SER A 11 15.12 31.49 -30.77
CA SER A 11 14.13 30.44 -31.06
C SER A 11 14.33 29.15 -30.24
N LYS A 12 15.57 28.67 -30.06
CA LYS A 12 15.85 27.44 -29.29
C LYS A 12 15.57 27.59 -27.79
N SER A 13 15.85 28.76 -27.23
CA SER A 13 15.60 29.06 -25.82
C SER A 13 14.10 29.14 -25.52
N PHE A 14 13.31 29.67 -26.46
CA PHE A 14 11.85 29.74 -26.33
C PHE A 14 11.20 28.35 -26.40
N LEU A 15 11.66 27.47 -27.31
CA LEU A 15 11.20 26.09 -27.38
C LEU A 15 11.52 25.27 -26.12
N ILE A 16 12.68 25.49 -25.50
CA ILE A 16 13.06 24.80 -24.26
C ILE A 16 12.21 25.30 -23.08
N VAL A 17 11.87 26.59 -23.03
CA VAL A 17 11.01 27.16 -21.98
C VAL A 17 9.57 26.64 -22.14
N GLU A 18 9.04 26.60 -23.35
CA GLU A 18 7.74 25.99 -23.67
C GLU A 18 7.70 24.51 -23.30
N GLN A 19 8.71 23.72 -23.70
CA GLN A 19 8.75 22.29 -23.37
C GLN A 19 8.96 22.04 -21.87
N LYS A 20 9.72 22.87 -21.16
CA LYS A 20 9.80 22.84 -19.70
C LYS A 20 8.48 23.20 -19.05
N HIS A 21 7.75 24.19 -19.56
CA HIS A 21 6.46 24.61 -19.02
C HIS A 21 5.39 23.54 -19.24
N VAL A 22 5.37 22.93 -20.43
CA VAL A 22 4.53 21.78 -20.75
C VAL A 22 4.91 20.59 -19.86
N MET A 23 6.19 20.24 -19.72
CA MET A 23 6.62 19.17 -18.80
C MET A 23 6.32 19.44 -17.33
N ASN A 24 6.44 20.68 -16.88
CA ASN A 24 6.04 21.05 -15.52
C ASN A 24 4.52 20.95 -15.35
N LYS A 25 3.74 21.21 -16.40
CA LYS A 25 2.29 20.99 -16.43
C LYS A 25 1.91 19.50 -16.42
N TYR A 26 2.73 18.62 -17.02
CA TYR A 26 2.57 17.15 -16.95
C TYR A 26 3.03 16.58 -15.59
N LEU A 27 4.14 17.05 -15.02
CA LEU A 27 4.62 16.70 -13.68
C LEU A 27 3.66 17.17 -12.57
N ASN A 28 2.95 18.28 -12.77
CA ASN A 28 1.91 18.76 -11.84
C ASN A 28 0.51 18.18 -12.14
N ARG A 29 0.37 17.28 -13.13
CA ARG A 29 -0.91 16.62 -13.47
C ARG A 29 -1.14 15.31 -12.72
N THR A 30 -0.12 14.76 -12.06
CA THR A 30 -0.39 13.81 -10.98
C THR A 30 -1.00 14.60 -9.84
N CYS A 31 -2.30 14.40 -9.63
CA CYS A 31 -3.09 14.79 -8.47
C CYS A 31 -2.57 14.14 -7.17
N MET A 32 -1.28 14.33 -6.89
CA MET A 32 -0.64 14.05 -5.63
C MET A 32 -0.29 15.40 -5.03
N ASP A 33 -1.14 15.86 -4.12
CA ASP A 33 -0.85 16.95 -3.20
C ASP A 33 0.54 16.72 -2.60
N LYS A 34 1.49 17.60 -2.94
CA LYS A 34 2.83 17.64 -2.35
C LYS A 34 2.81 17.81 -0.82
N GLY A 35 1.65 18.12 -0.22
CA GLY A 35 1.42 18.17 1.24
C GLY A 35 0.91 16.88 1.90
N ARG A 36 0.44 15.87 1.14
CA ARG A 36 -0.04 14.58 1.69
C ARG A 36 0.94 13.42 1.50
N GLN A 37 2.03 13.64 0.76
CA GLN A 37 2.91 12.59 0.24
C GLN A 37 3.93 12.00 1.24
N LEU A 38 4.11 12.61 2.43
CA LEU A 38 5.09 12.17 3.45
C LEU A 38 4.49 11.41 4.64
N LYS A 39 3.16 11.21 4.69
CA LYS A 39 2.50 10.62 5.88
C LYS A 39 2.87 9.15 6.10
N TRP A 40 3.11 8.41 5.03
CA TRP A 40 3.26 6.95 5.07
C TRP A 40 4.71 6.48 5.13
N SER A 41 5.67 7.31 4.72
CA SER A 41 7.09 6.95 4.62
C SER A 41 7.80 6.64 5.95
N ARG A 42 7.11 6.85 7.07
CA ARG A 42 7.57 6.50 8.43
C ARG A 42 6.52 5.68 9.17
N LYS A 43 5.65 4.99 8.43
CA LYS A 43 4.58 4.17 9.01
C LYS A 43 4.84 2.71 8.70
N ARG A 44 4.87 1.90 9.76
CA ARG A 44 4.87 0.45 9.69
C ARG A 44 3.42 -0.01 9.63
N VAL A 45 3.03 -0.60 8.50
CA VAL A 45 1.64 -0.93 8.21
C VAL A 45 1.47 -2.44 8.10
N LEU A 46 0.66 -3.00 8.99
CA LEU A 46 0.24 -4.39 8.91
C LEU A 46 -1.01 -4.51 8.04
N VAL A 47 -0.95 -5.32 7.00
CA VAL A 47 -2.10 -5.70 6.19
C VAL A 47 -2.37 -7.19 6.38
N THR A 48 -3.44 -7.51 7.10
CA THR A 48 -3.91 -8.92 7.15
C THR A 48 -4.75 -9.22 5.91
N GLY A 49 -4.68 -10.44 5.36
CA GLY A 49 -5.29 -10.74 4.06
C GLY A 49 -4.59 -10.02 2.91
N GLY A 50 -3.34 -9.59 3.11
CA GLY A 50 -2.59 -8.74 2.18
C GLY A 50 -2.22 -9.41 0.86
N ALA A 51 -2.26 -10.73 0.76
CA ALA A 51 -2.07 -11.47 -0.49
C ALA A 51 -3.40 -11.78 -1.21
N GLY A 52 -4.53 -11.34 -0.66
CA GLY A 52 -5.85 -11.45 -1.29
C GLY A 52 -6.13 -10.36 -2.34
N PHE A 53 -7.35 -10.37 -2.88
CA PHE A 53 -7.78 -9.45 -3.95
C PHE A 53 -7.63 -7.97 -3.57
N LEU A 54 -8.33 -7.51 -2.52
CA LEU A 54 -8.24 -6.11 -2.06
C LEU A 54 -6.93 -5.83 -1.32
N GLY A 55 -6.44 -6.80 -0.55
CA GLY A 55 -5.21 -6.67 0.23
C GLY A 55 -3.99 -6.38 -0.64
N SER A 56 -3.81 -7.12 -1.74
CA SER A 56 -2.65 -6.92 -2.62
C SER A 56 -2.69 -5.58 -3.36
N ALA A 57 -3.89 -5.10 -3.71
CA ALA A 57 -4.07 -3.77 -4.26
C ALA A 57 -3.72 -2.66 -3.25
N LEU A 58 -4.12 -2.83 -1.99
CA LEU A 58 -3.75 -1.94 -0.91
C LEU A 58 -2.24 -1.95 -0.65
N VAL A 59 -1.62 -3.12 -0.57
CA VAL A 59 -0.16 -3.29 -0.40
C VAL A 59 0.61 -2.55 -1.50
N ARG A 60 0.22 -2.72 -2.77
CA ARG A 60 0.83 -1.99 -3.89
C ARG A 60 0.72 -0.48 -3.70
N ARG A 61 -0.46 0.02 -3.33
CA ARG A 61 -0.67 1.45 -3.12
C ARG A 61 0.14 1.99 -1.95
N LEU A 62 0.22 1.26 -0.84
CA LEU A 62 1.04 1.62 0.31
C LEU A 62 2.53 1.67 -0.05
N LYS A 63 2.99 0.75 -0.90
CA LYS A 63 4.40 0.72 -1.34
C LYS A 63 4.77 1.93 -2.20
N GLU A 64 3.88 2.35 -3.09
CA GLU A 64 4.02 3.60 -3.85
C GLU A 64 4.08 4.85 -2.96
N MET A 65 3.55 4.75 -1.74
CA MET A 65 3.57 5.82 -0.72
C MET A 65 4.74 5.67 0.26
N SER A 66 5.67 4.74 -0.03
CA SER A 66 6.88 4.44 0.74
C SER A 66 6.63 3.94 2.16
N ALA A 67 5.47 3.35 2.46
CA ALA A 67 5.24 2.68 3.73
C ALA A 67 6.15 1.46 3.91
N GLU A 68 6.48 1.14 5.17
CA GLU A 68 7.06 -0.17 5.53
C GLU A 68 5.90 -1.15 5.73
N ILE A 69 5.88 -2.24 4.97
CA ILE A 69 4.70 -3.10 4.86
C ILE A 69 4.97 -4.49 5.42
N ILE A 70 4.10 -4.90 6.33
CA ILE A 70 4.02 -6.27 6.85
C ILE A 70 2.74 -6.89 6.30
N VAL A 71 2.85 -8.07 5.70
CA VAL A 71 1.68 -8.85 5.27
C VAL A 71 1.53 -10.06 6.19
N LEU A 72 0.33 -10.24 6.74
CA LEU A 72 -0.08 -11.48 7.42
C LEU A 72 -1.19 -12.14 6.60
N ASP A 73 -0.92 -13.31 6.01
CA ASP A 73 -1.86 -13.99 5.13
C ASP A 73 -1.63 -15.50 5.17
N ASP A 74 -2.71 -16.28 5.27
CA ASP A 74 -2.64 -17.74 5.34
C ASP A 74 -2.60 -18.40 3.95
N LEU A 75 -2.72 -17.62 2.87
CA LEU A 75 -2.79 -18.06 1.48
C LEU A 75 -3.94 -19.04 1.20
N SER A 76 -5.01 -19.02 2.01
CA SER A 76 -6.20 -19.86 1.80
C SER A 76 -6.88 -19.57 0.46
N THR A 77 -6.95 -18.29 0.07
CA THR A 77 -7.44 -17.82 -1.23
C THR A 77 -6.51 -16.80 -1.91
N GLY A 78 -5.46 -16.36 -1.20
CA GLY A 78 -4.49 -15.39 -1.68
C GLY A 78 -3.36 -16.03 -2.48
N ASP A 79 -2.59 -15.19 -3.17
CA ASP A 79 -1.38 -15.58 -3.89
C ASP A 79 -0.20 -14.71 -3.43
N ARG A 80 0.82 -15.35 -2.85
CA ARG A 80 2.04 -14.69 -2.39
C ARG A 80 2.75 -13.94 -3.52
N GLY A 81 2.61 -14.38 -4.77
CA GLY A 81 3.13 -13.71 -5.96
C GLY A 81 2.62 -12.28 -6.12
N LEU A 82 1.40 -11.97 -5.65
CA LEU A 82 0.77 -10.65 -5.77
C LEU A 82 1.46 -9.57 -4.93
N VAL A 83 2.21 -9.97 -3.90
CA VAL A 83 2.93 -9.06 -2.98
C VAL A 83 4.44 -9.24 -3.01
N LYS A 84 4.96 -10.08 -3.92
CA LYS A 84 6.40 -10.34 -4.06
C LYS A 84 7.13 -9.05 -4.42
N GLY A 85 8.12 -8.66 -3.61
CA GLY A 85 8.88 -7.43 -3.78
C GLY A 85 8.13 -6.15 -3.37
N LEU A 86 6.90 -6.27 -2.85
CA LEU A 86 6.12 -5.15 -2.31
C LEU A 86 6.11 -5.14 -0.79
N ALA A 87 5.94 -6.31 -0.17
CA ALA A 87 6.00 -6.47 1.28
C ALA A 87 7.46 -6.50 1.77
N ASP A 88 7.73 -5.78 2.85
CA ASP A 88 9.04 -5.77 3.54
C ASP A 88 9.14 -6.96 4.50
N GLU A 89 8.01 -7.40 5.05
CA GLU A 89 7.86 -8.62 5.86
C GLU A 89 6.62 -9.42 5.44
N PHE A 90 6.72 -10.75 5.44
CA PHE A 90 5.60 -11.63 5.13
C PHE A 90 5.50 -12.75 6.16
N VAL A 91 4.40 -12.78 6.91
CA VAL A 91 4.03 -13.82 7.87
C VAL A 91 2.96 -14.70 7.23
N GLN A 92 3.30 -15.96 6.98
CA GLN A 92 2.37 -16.93 6.40
C GLN A 92 1.62 -17.68 7.52
N ASP A 93 0.51 -17.12 7.99
CA ASP A 93 -0.27 -17.69 9.09
C ASP A 93 -1.71 -17.15 9.08
N LYS A 94 -2.62 -17.82 9.80
CA LYS A 94 -3.97 -17.31 10.04
C LYS A 94 -3.93 -16.11 10.97
N VAL A 95 -4.92 -15.22 10.89
CA VAL A 95 -5.04 -14.08 11.81
C VAL A 95 -5.49 -14.57 13.18
N THR A 96 -4.52 -14.77 14.07
CA THR A 96 -4.72 -15.17 15.47
C THR A 96 -3.91 -14.27 16.39
N LEU A 97 -4.19 -14.28 17.69
CA LEU A 97 -3.39 -13.50 18.64
C LEU A 97 -1.92 -13.97 18.66
N GLU A 98 -1.68 -15.27 18.45
CA GLU A 98 -0.34 -15.84 18.37
C GLU A 98 0.44 -15.39 17.13
N SER A 99 -0.20 -15.36 15.95
CA SER A 99 0.45 -14.84 14.75
C SER A 99 0.70 -13.34 14.86
N LEU A 100 -0.22 -12.59 15.47
CA LEU A 100 -0.12 -11.15 15.68
C LEU A 100 0.98 -10.81 16.68
N SER A 101 1.20 -11.61 17.72
CA SER A 101 2.26 -11.35 18.70
C SER A 101 3.68 -11.52 18.12
N LYS A 102 3.83 -12.22 16.99
CA LYS A 102 5.08 -12.31 16.22
C LYS A 102 5.39 -11.00 15.48
N ILE A 103 4.41 -10.11 15.32
CA ILE A 103 4.53 -8.84 14.61
C ILE A 103 4.90 -7.73 15.59
N THR A 104 5.99 -7.03 15.31
CA THR A 104 6.51 -5.96 16.18
C THR A 104 5.94 -4.59 15.79
N ASP A 105 5.33 -3.86 16.72
CA ASP A 105 5.04 -2.42 16.63
C ASP A 105 4.50 -1.87 15.28
N PRO A 106 3.37 -2.40 14.73
CA PRO A 106 2.71 -1.74 13.61
C PRO A 106 2.05 -0.43 14.06
N ASP A 107 2.29 0.67 13.34
CA ASP A 107 1.59 1.94 13.58
C ASP A 107 0.11 1.84 13.19
N ILE A 108 -0.17 1.11 12.10
CA ILE A 108 -1.47 1.04 11.45
C ILE A 108 -1.77 -0.41 11.05
N ILE A 109 -3.00 -0.86 11.30
CA ILE A 109 -3.47 -2.16 10.86
C ILE A 109 -4.61 -1.99 9.86
N PHE A 110 -4.53 -2.68 8.72
CA PHE A 110 -5.65 -2.90 7.82
C PHE A 110 -6.07 -4.37 7.91
N HIS A 111 -7.24 -4.62 8.49
CA HIS A 111 -7.76 -5.98 8.62
C HIS A 111 -8.63 -6.37 7.42
N LEU A 112 -8.05 -7.08 6.45
CA LEU A 112 -8.74 -7.60 5.25
C LEU A 112 -8.70 -9.15 5.18
N GLY A 113 -8.33 -9.81 6.29
CA GLY A 113 -8.27 -11.28 6.40
C GLY A 113 -9.65 -11.91 6.54
N ALA A 114 -10.48 -11.81 5.49
CA ALA A 114 -11.79 -12.43 5.40
C ALA A 114 -12.10 -12.82 3.95
N PRO A 115 -12.98 -13.81 3.69
CA PRO A 115 -13.37 -14.16 2.34
C PRO A 115 -14.02 -12.98 1.60
N SER A 116 -13.68 -12.81 0.32
CA SER A 116 -14.12 -11.67 -0.51
C SER A 116 -15.52 -11.82 -1.12
N SER A 117 -16.18 -12.98 -0.94
CA SER A 117 -17.52 -13.23 -1.48
C SER A 117 -18.29 -14.24 -0.64
N ILE A 118 -19.62 -14.18 -0.72
CA ILE A 118 -20.51 -15.14 -0.03
C ILE A 118 -20.26 -16.59 -0.47
N ILE A 119 -19.89 -16.81 -1.73
CA ILE A 119 -19.59 -18.13 -2.28
C ILE A 119 -18.41 -18.76 -1.53
N LEU A 120 -17.42 -17.95 -1.10
CA LEU A 120 -16.29 -18.45 -0.33
C LEU A 120 -16.66 -18.76 1.13
N PHE A 121 -17.62 -18.03 1.70
CA PHE A 121 -18.18 -18.37 3.01
C PHE A 121 -18.91 -19.72 2.96
N ASP A 122 -19.68 -19.98 1.91
CA ASP A 122 -20.38 -21.27 1.78
C ASP A 122 -19.42 -22.45 1.58
N LYS A 123 -18.30 -22.23 0.90
CA LYS A 123 -17.27 -23.25 0.64
C LYS A 123 -16.42 -23.61 1.86
N ASN A 124 -16.34 -22.72 2.85
CA ASN A 124 -15.58 -22.94 4.07
C ASN A 124 -16.46 -22.72 5.30
N ARG A 125 -16.84 -23.81 5.97
CA ARG A 125 -17.71 -23.79 7.15
C ARG A 125 -17.12 -23.01 8.33
N ASP A 126 -15.80 -22.90 8.39
CA ASP A 126 -15.10 -22.13 9.42
C ASP A 126 -14.92 -20.65 9.04
N ALA A 127 -15.27 -20.23 7.82
CA ALA A 127 -15.04 -18.86 7.35
C ALA A 127 -15.65 -17.78 8.25
N LEU A 128 -16.86 -18.00 8.76
CA LEU A 128 -17.50 -17.07 9.70
C LEU A 128 -16.73 -17.00 11.02
N LYS A 129 -16.34 -18.16 11.55
CA LYS A 129 -15.57 -18.27 12.79
C LYS A 129 -14.19 -17.62 12.63
N ASP A 130 -13.50 -17.88 11.52
CA ASP A 130 -12.19 -17.32 11.21
C ASP A 130 -12.27 -15.80 11.01
N THR A 131 -13.33 -15.29 10.36
CA THR A 131 -13.55 -13.85 10.18
C THR A 131 -13.79 -13.15 11.52
N VAL A 132 -14.71 -13.67 12.34
CA VAL A 132 -15.04 -13.07 13.65
C VAL A 132 -13.87 -13.22 14.62
N GLY A 133 -13.24 -14.39 14.65
CA GLY A 133 -12.07 -14.68 15.48
C GLY A 133 -10.87 -13.83 15.11
N GLY A 134 -10.61 -13.65 13.81
CA GLY A 134 -9.55 -12.78 13.30
C GLY A 134 -9.76 -11.33 13.70
N MET A 135 -10.98 -10.80 13.55
CA MET A 135 -11.30 -9.43 14.00
C MET A 135 -11.11 -9.29 15.52
N LYS A 136 -11.58 -10.26 16.31
CA LYS A 136 -11.37 -10.26 17.77
C LYS A 136 -9.88 -10.25 18.11
N ALA A 137 -9.08 -11.09 17.47
CA ALA A 137 -7.64 -11.17 17.70
C ALA A 137 -6.94 -9.83 17.37
N VAL A 138 -7.33 -9.17 16.28
CA VAL A 138 -6.82 -7.84 15.93
C VAL A 138 -7.21 -6.80 16.99
N LEU A 139 -8.44 -6.81 17.48
CA LEU A 139 -8.88 -5.89 18.54
C LEU A 139 -8.13 -6.14 19.85
N ASP A 140 -7.96 -7.39 20.27
CA ASP A 140 -7.20 -7.77 21.46
C ASP A 140 -5.72 -7.34 21.33
N TYR A 141 -5.14 -7.50 20.14
CA TYR A 141 -3.78 -7.04 19.85
C TYR A 141 -3.67 -5.52 19.92
N CYS A 142 -4.60 -4.77 19.32
CA CYS A 142 -4.64 -3.31 19.41
C CYS A 142 -4.81 -2.82 20.86
N ALA A 143 -5.55 -3.55 21.70
CA ALA A 143 -5.76 -3.21 23.10
C ALA A 143 -4.49 -3.38 23.96
N SER A 144 -3.54 -4.20 23.52
CA SER A 144 -2.31 -4.53 24.25
C SER A 144 -1.04 -3.89 23.65
N THR A 145 -1.18 -3.14 22.56
CA THR A 145 -0.06 -2.53 21.83
C THR A 145 -0.34 -1.07 21.49
N HIS A 146 0.69 -0.33 21.04
CA HIS A 146 0.56 1.08 20.66
C HIS A 146 0.20 1.27 19.18
N VAL A 147 -0.90 0.64 18.74
CA VAL A 147 -1.44 0.85 17.39
C VAL A 147 -2.16 2.19 17.35
N GLN A 148 -1.77 3.06 16.41
CA GLN A 148 -2.36 4.40 16.27
C GLN A 148 -3.70 4.36 15.57
N LYS A 149 -3.91 3.37 14.69
CA LYS A 149 -5.14 3.24 13.91
C LYS A 149 -5.39 1.80 13.43
N LEU A 150 -6.65 1.38 13.53
CA LEU A 150 -7.26 0.25 12.84
C LEU A 150 -8.19 0.77 11.72
#